data_AF-A0A348UW25-F1
#
_entry.id   AF-A0A348UW25-F1
#
_cell.length_a   1.000
_cell.length_b   1.000
_cell.length_c   1.000
_cell.angle_alpha   90.00
_cell.angle_beta   90.00
_cell.angle_gamma   90.00
#
_symmetry.space_group_name_H-M   'P 1'
#
loop_
_entity.id
_entity.type
_entity.pdbx_description
1 polymer ?
#
loop_
_entity_poly.entity_id
_entity_poly.type
_entity_poly.pdbx_seq_one_letter_code
_entity_poly.pdbx_strand_id
1 'polypeptide(L)' 'MDFDACRMEAQKLRRELREHDYRYHVLDDPVIDDQTYDMMLRQLIDIETRFPELVTEDSPT' A
#
# COMPACT_ATOMS: atom_id res chain seq x y z
N MET A 1 -17.34 0.41 6.60
CA MET A 1 -16.39 -0.40 5.82
C MET A 1 -16.37 -1.76 6.47
N ASP A 2 -16.61 -2.79 5.68
CA ASP A 2 -16.57 -4.18 6.10
C ASP A 2 -15.10 -4.62 6.27
N PHE A 3 -14.81 -5.50 7.22
CA PHE A 3 -13.45 -5.98 7.49
C PHE A 3 -12.86 -6.65 6.24
N ASP A 4 -13.66 -7.48 5.56
CA ASP A 4 -13.23 -8.17 4.34
C ASP A 4 -12.95 -7.19 3.19
N ALA A 5 -13.73 -6.11 3.08
CA ALA A 5 -13.48 -5.06 2.10
C ALA A 5 -12.16 -4.32 2.38
N CYS A 6 -11.90 -3.99 3.65
CA CYS A 6 -10.63 -3.38 4.06
C CYS A 6 -9.43 -4.31 3.86
N ARG A 7 -9.59 -5.62 4.09
CA ARG A 7 -8.56 -6.62 3.82
C ARG A 7 -8.20 -6.68 2.34
N MET A 8 -9.21 -6.72 1.46
CA MET A 8 -8.98 -6.73 0.01
C MET A 8 -8.28 -5.46 -0.46
N GLU A 9 -8.69 -4.30 0.06
CA GLU A 9 -8.08 -3.02 -0.28
C GLU A 9 -6.63 -2.92 0.23
N ALA A 10 -6.35 -3.33 1.47
CA ALA A 10 -4.99 -3.36 2.01
C ALA A 10 -4.07 -4.26 1.17
N GLN A 11 -4.54 -5.45 0.78
CA GLN A 11 -3.78 -6.36 -0.09
C GLN A 11 -3.49 -5.75 -1.46
N LYS A 12 -4.47 -5.03 -2.03
CA LYS A 12 -4.29 -4.33 -3.31
C LYS A 12 -3.25 -3.23 -3.18
N LEU A 13 -3.38 -2.35 -2.17
CA LEU A 13 -2.45 -1.25 -1.92
C LEU A 13 -1.02 -1.76 -1.70
N ARG A 14 -0.83 -2.80 -0.89
CA ARG A 14 0.50 -3.43 -0.69
C ARG A 14 1.12 -3.93 -1.99
N ARG A 15 0.31 -4.57 -2.86
CA ARG A 15 0.80 -5.05 -4.15
C ARG A 15 1.21 -3.89 -5.06
N GLU A 16 0.40 -2.85 -5.12
CA GLU A 16 0.69 -1.69 -5.98
C GLU A 16 1.90 -0.90 -5.46
N LEU A 17 1.98 -0.63 -4.15
CA LEU A 17 3.15 0.02 -3.54
C LEU A 17 4.44 -0.75 -3.83
N ARG A 18 4.46 -2.08 -3.69
CA ARG A 18 5.63 -2.90 -4.02
C ARG A 18 6.00 -2.87 -5.50
N GLU A 19 5.03 -2.86 -6.40
CA GLU A 19 5.28 -2.72 -7.85
C GLU A 19 5.89 -1.35 -8.16
N HIS A 20 5.38 -0.29 -7.53
CA HIS A 20 5.91 1.06 -7.68
C HIS A 20 7.32 1.19 -7.09
N ASP A 21 7.60 0.62 -5.92
CA ASP A 21 8.94 0.56 -5.33
C ASP A 21 9.93 -0.18 -6.24
N TYR A 22 9.51 -1.33 -6.79
CA TYR A 22 10.33 -2.09 -7.72
C TYR A 22 10.64 -1.29 -8.99
N ARG A 23 9.63 -0.62 -9.55
CA ARG A 23 9.82 0.24 -10.73
C ARG A 23 10.74 1.42 -10.47
N TYR A 24 10.57 2.07 -9.33
CA TYR A 24 11.37 3.22 -8.93
C TYR A 24 12.84 2.82 -8.66
N HIS A 25 13.06 1.77 -7.86
CA HIS A 25 14.39 1.42 -7.37
C HIS A 25 15.15 0.44 -8.27
N VAL A 26 14.46 -0.45 -8.99
CA VAL A 26 15.11 -1.53 -9.78
C VAL A 26 15.07 -1.23 -11.27
N LEU A 27 13.94 -0.72 -11.78
CA LEU A 27 13.78 -0.47 -13.21
C LEU A 27 14.16 0.95 -13.63
N ASP A 28 14.31 1.88 -12.68
CA ASP A 28 14.50 3.31 -12.94
C ASP A 28 13.40 3.87 -13.88
N ASP A 29 12.17 3.35 -13.72
CA ASP A 29 10.98 3.66 -14.54
C ASP A 29 9.77 3.99 -13.64
N PRO A 30 9.82 5.10 -12.88
CA PRO A 30 8.72 5.49 -12.01
C PRO A 30 7.47 5.83 -12.83
N VAL A 31 6.38 5.11 -12.57
CA VAL A 31 5.10 5.28 -13.27
C VAL A 31 4.09 6.15 -12.52
N ILE A 32 4.37 6.45 -11.26
CA ILE A 32 3.59 7.36 -10.42
C ILE A 32 4.51 8.39 -9.79
N ASP A 33 3.97 9.55 -9.46
CA ASP A 33 4.67 10.58 -8.71
C ASP A 33 4.64 10.30 -7.20
N ASP A 34 5.55 10.95 -6.47
CA ASP A 34 5.67 10.82 -5.02
C ASP A 34 4.35 11.14 -4.30
N GLN A 35 3.56 12.10 -4.81
CA GLN A 35 2.27 12.45 -4.22
C GLN A 35 1.27 11.30 -4.32
N THR A 36 1.20 10.60 -5.46
CA THR A 36 0.31 9.44 -5.63
C THR A 36 0.76 8.30 -4.71
N TYR A 37 2.07 8.06 -4.63
CA TYR A 37 2.63 7.05 -3.73
C TYR A 37 2.27 7.33 -2.26
N ASP A 38 2.49 8.57 -1.81
CA ASP A 38 2.16 9.02 -0.45
C ASP A 38 0.67 8.86 -0.14
N MET A 39 -0.21 9.12 -1.11
CA MET A 39 -1.66 8.93 -0.94
C MET A 39 -2.01 7.45 -0.75
N MET A 40 -1.42 6.55 -1.54
CA MET A 40 -1.63 5.10 -1.43
C MET A 40 -1.11 4.58 -0.08
N LEU A 41 0.07 5.04 0.34
CA LEU A 41 0.66 4.68 1.62
C LEU A 41 -0.22 5.15 2.79
N ARG A 42 -0.68 6.41 2.77
CA ARG A 42 -1.62 6.93 3.79
C ARG A 42 -2.91 6.13 3.85
N GLN A 43 -3.46 5.74 2.71
CA GLN A 43 -4.68 4.92 2.68
C GLN A 43 -4.45 3.55 3.32
N LEU A 44 -3.28 2.93 3.09
CA LEU A 44 -2.91 1.67 3.74
C LEU A 44 -2.79 1.84 5.25
N ILE A 45 -2.10 2.89 5.70
CA ILE A 45 -1.96 3.24 7.13
C ILE A 45 -3.34 3.45 7.77
N ASP A 46 -4.25 4.16 7.12
CA ASP A 46 -5.60 4.39 7.64
C ASP A 46 -6.40 3.09 7.80
N ILE A 47 -6.26 2.16 6.86
CA ILE A 47 -6.90 0.84 6.95
C ILE A 47 -6.33 0.04 8.11
N GLU A 48 -5.00 -0.02 8.23
CA GLU A 48 -4.30 -0.76 9.29
C GLU A 48 -4.53 -0.17 10.68
N THR A 49 -4.59 1.15 10.78
CA THR A 49 -4.91 1.86 12.02
C THR A 49 -6.32 1.50 12.51
N ARG A 50 -7.26 1.34 11.57
CA ARG A 50 -8.63 0.93 11.89
C ARG A 50 -8.78 -0.56 12.16
N PHE A 51 -7.94 -1.38 11.52
CA PHE A 51 -7.94 -2.83 11.65
C PHE A 51 -6.50 -3.33 11.87
N PRO A 52 -5.99 -3.28 13.11
CA PRO A 52 -4.62 -3.70 13.43
C PRO A 52 -4.32 -5.15 13.06
N GLU A 53 -5.35 -6.01 13.00
CA GLU A 53 -5.26 -7.40 12.55
C GLU A 53 -4.83 -7.54 11.08
N LEU A 54 -4.95 -6.48 10.28
CA LEU A 54 -4.54 -6.48 8.88
C LEU A 54 -3.04 -6.20 8.71
N VAL A 55 -2.35 -5.64 9.72
CA VAL A 55 -0.91 -5.36 9.68
C VAL A 55 -0.15 -6.68 9.50
N THR A 56 0.76 -6.72 8.53
CA THR A 56 1.58 -7.89 8.24
C THR A 56 3.05 -7.52 8.20
N GLU A 57 3.94 -8.48 8.47
CA GLU A 57 5.40 -8.26 8.43
C GLU A 57 5.92 -7.85 7.04
N ASP A 58 5.17 -8.16 5.97
CA ASP A 58 5.46 -7.77 4.60
C ASP A 58 4.81 -6.44 4.18
N SER A 59 4.20 -5.72 5.13
CA SER A 59 3.67 -4.38 4.89
C SER A 59 4.81 -3.35 4.84
N PRO A 60 4.76 -2.36 3.93
CA PRO A 60 5.73 -1.25 3.92
C PRO A 60 5.54 -0.26 5.08
N THR A 61 4.61 -0.53 5.99
CA THR A 61 4.14 0.33 7.10
C THR A 61 4.45 -0.24 8.48
#